data_AF-A0A0G4E8B6-F1
#
_entry.id   AF-A0A0G4E8B6-F1
#
_cell.length_a   1.000
_cell.length_b   1.000
_cell.length_c   1.000
_cell.angle_alpha   90.00
_cell.angle_beta   90.00
_cell.angle_gamma   90.00
#
_symmetry.space_group_name_H-M   'P 1'
#
loop_
_entity.id
_entity.type
_entity.pdbx_description
1 polymer ?
#
loop_
_entity_poly.entity_id
_entity_poly.type
_entity_poly.pdbx_seq_one_letter_code
_entity_poly.pdbx_strand_id
1 'polypeptide(L)'
;MAATKPKGEERREGARGGGGGGRMRKDMPARPDDQEYKDKIEIEQKAIDELQSEMRKVQGLISERSAGKEDFQRKREEMRSRLDDLQAHIDKLEQERKSTLDQISQKQEDSKKMRSQVQDMKRKVGYKNEEEIDNRIAEIEYQMHTSTMSLKEEKKFMEEIKKLKKDKPQLAKYNRMESTFDSSDDQAPLRDRLFKISTDLNAAREARRGQNEHFKKLINDRRDQVANLKEFFDKRTELNNKIQEHIANKNRIRDEMHAKMREFQAQQAEMRQARAEKARIEKKKRQEEQERMRLERELEKEDELPLGAEVLKVEQTMTYLKKLMEQDKKHEAADEGEHEAKEETLPEGVTQVLKSKKDRDDEWAFAPTKAKGKKKGPGGKDEKKKGIKHDIGTLSMFEELGLKVPMSVEEAPALLVELEKKLDEYKKEQEGMIEERKRRKTEIQSQLTELDRRAKETAAEEERAREAERARAREEQENGEGEGEEDDKEEGEEKEEGEN
;
A
#
# COMPACT_ATOMS: atom_id res chain seq x y z
N MET A 1 21.30 -48.64 13.60
CA MET A 1 20.48 -48.96 12.41
C MET A 1 20.17 -47.66 11.69
N ALA A 2 20.39 -47.62 10.37
CA ALA A 2 20.07 -46.58 9.40
C ALA A 2 20.70 -45.19 9.67
N ALA A 3 21.81 -44.73 9.08
CA ALA A 3 22.28 -44.79 7.69
C ALA A 3 21.27 -44.23 6.67
N THR A 4 21.48 -43.00 6.21
CA THR A 4 21.41 -42.63 4.77
C THR A 4 21.85 -41.16 4.54
N LYS A 5 23.01 -41.00 3.89
CA LYS A 5 23.35 -39.86 3.04
C LYS A 5 22.60 -40.00 1.70
N PRO A 6 22.40 -38.90 0.95
CA PRO A 6 23.01 -38.87 -0.40
C PRO A 6 23.60 -37.48 -0.74
N LYS A 7 24.87 -37.42 -1.16
CA LYS A 7 25.31 -37.27 -2.57
C LYS A 7 24.81 -35.98 -3.24
N GLY A 8 25.59 -34.91 -3.07
CA GLY A 8 25.65 -33.77 -3.99
C GLY A 8 27.00 -33.82 -4.70
N GLU A 9 26.94 -33.98 -6.02
CA GLU A 9 28.03 -34.25 -6.94
C GLU A 9 28.65 -32.91 -7.37
N GLU A 10 29.78 -32.51 -6.76
CA GLU A 10 30.55 -31.34 -7.22
C GLU A 10 31.16 -31.65 -8.59
N ARG A 11 30.50 -31.11 -9.61
CA ARG A 11 30.96 -31.11 -10.99
C ARG A 11 32.26 -30.32 -11.10
N ARG A 12 33.31 -31.04 -11.49
CA ARG A 12 34.51 -30.58 -12.19
C ARG A 12 34.30 -29.28 -12.95
N GLU A 13 35.10 -28.27 -12.61
CA GLU A 13 35.38 -27.11 -13.46
C GLU A 13 35.96 -27.60 -14.79
N GLY A 14 35.09 -27.65 -15.80
CA GLY A 14 35.46 -27.86 -17.19
C GLY A 14 35.81 -26.53 -17.84
N ALA A 15 37.10 -26.21 -17.87
CA ALA A 15 37.64 -25.18 -18.75
C ALA A 15 37.50 -25.62 -20.23
N ARG A 16 36.50 -25.06 -20.92
CA ARG A 16 36.39 -24.92 -22.39
C ARG A 16 35.59 -23.62 -22.61
N GLY A 17 36.18 -22.53 -23.08
CA GLY A 17 36.74 -22.36 -24.41
C GLY A 17 35.67 -21.72 -25.31
N GLY A 18 35.89 -20.46 -25.74
CA GLY A 18 34.99 -19.78 -26.68
C GLY A 18 35.17 -18.27 -26.70
N GLY A 19 36.23 -17.81 -27.35
CA GLY A 19 36.41 -16.40 -27.69
C GLY A 19 35.44 -15.93 -28.78
N GLY A 20 35.31 -14.61 -28.90
CA GLY A 20 34.83 -13.94 -30.12
C GLY A 20 33.31 -13.83 -30.22
N GLY A 21 32.75 -12.73 -29.70
CA GLY A 21 31.35 -12.39 -29.92
C GLY A 21 30.86 -11.22 -29.09
N GLY A 22 31.65 -10.14 -29.00
CA GLY A 22 31.22 -8.89 -28.39
C GLY A 22 30.10 -8.25 -29.20
N ARG A 23 28.85 -8.65 -28.96
CA ARG A 23 27.68 -7.82 -29.26
C ARG A 23 27.36 -7.06 -27.98
N MET A 24 27.47 -5.73 -28.06
CA MET A 24 27.20 -4.74 -27.03
C MET A 24 26.08 -5.20 -26.06
N ARG A 25 26.47 -5.57 -24.84
CA ARG A 25 25.61 -5.60 -23.65
C ARG A 25 25.88 -4.34 -22.82
N LYS A 26 26.01 -3.18 -23.46
CA LYS A 26 26.47 -1.96 -22.78
C LYS A 26 25.33 -1.11 -22.17
N ASP A 27 24.07 -1.46 -22.45
CA ASP A 27 22.92 -0.61 -22.05
C ASP A 27 21.95 -1.38 -21.14
N MET A 28 22.46 -2.11 -20.15
CA MET A 28 21.62 -2.60 -19.06
C MET A 28 22.01 -1.83 -17.81
N PRO A 29 21.15 -0.92 -17.31
CA PRO A 29 21.46 -0.17 -16.11
C PRO A 29 21.73 -1.14 -14.95
N ALA A 30 22.65 -0.78 -14.06
CA ALA A 30 22.98 -1.63 -12.93
C ALA A 30 21.76 -1.72 -12.00
N ARG A 31 21.44 -2.94 -11.52
CA ARG A 31 20.45 -3.09 -10.46
C ARG A 31 20.97 -2.38 -9.20
N PRO A 32 20.16 -1.56 -8.51
CA PRO A 32 20.53 -1.04 -7.20
C PRO A 32 20.96 -2.19 -6.28
N ASP A 33 22.02 -2.00 -5.50
CA ASP A 33 22.54 -3.04 -4.60
C ASP A 33 21.57 -3.29 -3.44
N ASP A 34 20.65 -4.23 -3.66
CA ASP A 34 19.61 -4.61 -2.71
C ASP A 34 20.16 -5.09 -1.35
N GLN A 35 21.42 -5.52 -1.27
CA GLN A 35 21.98 -6.06 -0.04
C GLN A 35 22.37 -4.93 0.94
N GLU A 36 23.01 -3.87 0.46
CA GLU A 36 23.38 -2.72 1.30
C GLU A 36 22.16 -2.03 1.92
N TYR A 37 21.07 -1.88 1.15
CA TYR A 37 19.82 -1.32 1.65
C TYR A 37 19.15 -2.22 2.69
N LYS A 38 19.22 -3.54 2.53
CA LYS A 38 18.73 -4.49 3.54
C LYS A 38 19.53 -4.42 4.83
N ASP A 39 20.86 -4.37 4.73
CA ASP A 39 21.73 -4.29 5.91
C ASP A 39 21.47 -2.99 6.69
N LYS A 40 21.30 -1.85 5.99
CA LYS A 40 20.91 -0.57 6.59
C LYS A 40 19.54 -0.64 7.28
N ILE A 41 18.54 -1.25 6.63
CA ILE A 41 17.20 -1.45 7.19
C ILE A 41 17.24 -2.37 8.42
N GLU A 42 18.09 -3.40 8.44
CA GLU A 42 18.26 -4.30 9.58
C GLU A 42 18.90 -3.61 10.78
N ILE A 43 19.89 -2.73 10.56
CA ILE A 43 20.50 -1.93 11.62
C ILE A 43 19.44 -1.04 12.29
N GLU A 44 18.66 -0.32 11.49
CA GLU A 44 17.56 0.52 12.00
C GLU A 44 16.48 -0.30 12.70
N GLN A 45 16.16 -1.50 12.17
CA GLN A 45 15.19 -2.39 12.79
C GLN A 45 15.67 -2.89 14.17
N LYS A 46 16.95 -3.25 14.32
CA LYS A 46 17.53 -3.66 15.61
C LYS A 46 17.46 -2.53 16.64
N ALA A 47 17.80 -1.30 16.23
CA ALA A 47 17.68 -0.12 17.10
C ALA A 47 16.23 0.13 17.54
N ILE A 48 15.26 -0.01 16.63
CA ILE A 48 13.83 0.08 16.96
C ILE A 48 13.42 -1.00 17.98
N ASP A 49 13.84 -2.24 17.78
CA ASP A 49 13.46 -3.36 18.66
C ASP A 49 14.04 -3.21 20.08
N GLU A 50 15.27 -2.71 20.19
CA GLU A 50 15.92 -2.36 21.46
C GLU A 50 15.15 -1.25 22.19
N LEU A 51 14.90 -0.12 21.51
CA LEU A 51 14.14 1.00 22.09
C LEU A 51 12.70 0.60 22.46
N GLN A 52 12.05 -0.24 21.65
CA GLN A 52 10.73 -0.79 21.99
C GLN A 52 10.78 -1.69 23.23
N SER A 53 11.85 -2.46 23.41
CA SER A 53 12.06 -3.26 24.62
C SER A 53 12.19 -2.38 25.86
N GLU A 54 12.98 -1.31 25.78
CA GLU A 54 13.09 -0.32 26.85
C GLU A 54 11.77 0.39 27.13
N MET A 55 11.03 0.77 26.08
CA MET A 55 9.72 1.39 26.21
C MET A 55 8.74 0.45 26.92
N ARG A 56 8.75 -0.86 26.61
CA ARG A 56 7.93 -1.86 27.32
C ARG A 56 8.30 -1.95 28.80
N LYS A 57 9.59 -1.90 29.15
CA LYS A 57 10.05 -1.87 30.56
C LYS A 57 9.54 -0.62 31.28
N VAL A 58 9.70 0.56 30.69
CA VAL A 58 9.23 1.83 31.27
C VAL A 58 7.71 1.83 31.41
N GLN A 59 6.98 1.33 30.42
CA GLN A 59 5.52 1.20 30.47
C GLN A 59 5.06 0.23 31.56
N GLY A 60 5.79 -0.87 31.80
CA GLY A 60 5.56 -1.78 32.92
C GLY A 60 5.70 -1.07 34.27
N LEU A 61 6.79 -0.33 34.47
CA LEU A 61 7.03 0.46 35.69
C LEU A 61 5.95 1.54 35.91
N ILE A 62 5.48 2.18 34.84
CA ILE A 62 4.36 3.14 34.90
C ILE A 62 3.08 2.42 35.35
N SER A 63 2.78 1.26 34.78
CA SER A 63 1.57 0.51 35.11
C SER A 63 1.56 0.03 36.56
N GLU A 64 2.67 -0.52 37.04
CA GLU A 64 2.81 -0.96 38.43
C GLU A 64 2.63 0.20 39.43
N ARG A 65 3.26 1.34 39.17
CA ARG A 65 3.16 2.53 40.05
C ARG A 65 1.81 3.23 39.97
N SER A 66 1.16 3.19 38.81
CA SER A 66 -0.15 3.82 38.60
C SER A 66 -1.32 2.97 39.15
N ALA A 67 -1.11 1.67 39.31
CA ALA A 67 -2.09 0.74 39.88
C ALA A 67 -2.58 1.19 41.27
N GLY A 68 -3.81 0.81 41.62
CA GLY A 68 -4.43 1.12 42.92
C GLY A 68 -4.90 2.57 43.11
N LYS A 69 -4.97 3.37 42.03
CA LYS A 69 -5.50 4.76 42.09
C LYS A 69 -6.93 4.81 42.63
N GLU A 70 -7.79 3.92 42.15
CA GLU A 70 -9.21 3.87 42.52
C GLU A 70 -9.41 3.44 43.98
N ASP A 71 -8.70 2.40 44.42
CA ASP A 71 -8.70 1.95 45.81
C ASP A 71 -8.18 3.02 46.77
N PHE A 72 -7.11 3.72 46.38
CA PHE A 72 -6.59 4.86 47.14
C PHE A 72 -7.62 5.99 47.23
N GLN A 73 -8.30 6.32 46.12
CA GLN A 73 -9.33 7.36 46.11
C GLN A 73 -10.50 7.01 47.02
N ARG A 74 -10.99 5.78 46.96
CA ARG A 74 -12.05 5.28 47.85
C ARG A 74 -11.63 5.36 49.33
N LYS A 75 -10.44 4.84 49.68
CA LYS A 75 -9.93 4.92 51.06
C LYS A 75 -9.72 6.37 51.52
N ARG A 76 -9.25 7.25 50.62
CA ARG A 76 -9.08 8.68 50.91
C ARG A 76 -10.41 9.35 51.20
N GLU A 77 -11.44 9.07 50.41
CA GLU A 77 -12.79 9.61 50.60
C GLU A 77 -13.43 9.09 51.89
N GLU A 78 -13.30 7.79 52.17
CA GLU A 78 -13.80 7.19 53.42
C GLU A 78 -13.14 7.82 54.66
N MET A 79 -11.81 7.98 54.64
CA MET A 79 -11.08 8.61 55.76
C MET A 79 -11.39 10.11 55.88
N ARG A 80 -11.65 10.79 54.75
CA ARG A 80 -12.09 12.18 54.76
C ARG A 80 -13.50 12.32 55.34
N SER A 81 -14.44 11.48 54.94
CA SER A 81 -15.78 11.43 55.52
C SER A 81 -15.71 11.20 57.03
N ARG A 82 -14.89 10.25 57.50
CA ARG A 82 -14.68 10.03 58.94
C ARG A 82 -14.12 11.25 59.66
N LEU A 83 -13.19 11.98 59.03
CA LEU A 83 -12.64 13.22 59.60
C LEU A 83 -13.70 14.33 59.67
N ASP A 84 -14.53 14.46 58.64
CA ASP A 84 -15.63 15.43 58.59
C ASP A 84 -16.71 15.09 59.63
N ASP A 85 -17.05 13.80 59.80
CA ASP A 85 -17.97 13.31 60.84
C ASP A 85 -17.44 13.59 62.25
N LEU A 86 -16.16 13.32 62.50
CA LEU A 86 -15.50 13.63 63.77
C LEU A 86 -15.44 15.14 64.02
N GLN A 87 -15.22 15.94 62.98
CA GLN A 87 -15.25 17.40 63.09
C GLN A 87 -16.65 17.90 63.46
N ALA A 88 -17.69 17.41 62.76
CA ALA A 88 -19.07 17.75 63.08
C ALA A 88 -19.48 17.31 64.49
N HIS A 89 -18.96 16.19 64.98
CA HIS A 89 -19.17 15.75 66.36
C HIS A 89 -18.47 16.68 67.38
N ILE A 90 -17.23 17.09 67.11
CA ILE A 90 -16.51 18.07 67.94
C ILE A 90 -17.25 19.40 67.97
N ASP A 91 -17.72 19.91 66.83
CA ASP A 91 -18.43 21.19 66.74
C ASP A 91 -19.74 21.16 67.54
N LYS A 92 -20.48 20.03 67.49
CA LYS A 92 -21.67 19.81 68.33
C LYS A 92 -21.33 19.83 69.82
N LEU A 93 -20.30 19.10 70.24
CA LEU A 93 -19.86 19.10 71.65
C LEU A 93 -19.36 20.47 72.11
N GLU A 94 -18.70 21.23 71.23
CA GLU A 94 -18.26 22.60 71.52
C GLU A 94 -19.45 23.55 71.67
N GLN A 95 -20.48 23.42 70.82
CA GLN A 95 -21.73 24.16 70.95
C GLN A 95 -22.47 23.83 72.25
N GLU A 96 -22.56 22.55 72.62
CA GLU A 96 -23.15 22.12 73.89
C GLU A 96 -22.34 22.62 75.10
N ARG A 97 -21.00 22.59 75.03
CA ARG A 97 -20.12 23.14 76.05
C ARG A 97 -20.37 24.64 76.24
N LYS A 98 -20.44 25.38 75.13
CA LYS A 98 -20.71 26.83 75.14
C LYS A 98 -22.09 27.12 75.73
N SER A 99 -23.13 26.42 75.29
CA SER A 99 -24.48 26.58 75.84
C SER A 99 -24.54 26.26 77.34
N THR A 100 -23.82 25.24 77.80
CA THR A 100 -23.77 24.87 79.22
C THR A 100 -23.01 25.92 80.03
N LEU A 101 -21.92 26.48 79.50
CA LEU A 101 -21.19 27.59 80.12
C LEU A 101 -22.05 28.86 80.21
N ASP A 102 -22.77 29.18 79.14
CA ASP A 102 -23.69 30.32 79.10
C ASP A 102 -24.82 30.15 80.14
N GLN A 103 -25.38 28.95 80.28
CA GLN A 103 -26.37 28.62 81.32
C GLN A 103 -25.79 28.76 82.75
N ILE A 104 -24.56 28.30 82.98
CA ILE A 104 -23.87 28.48 84.27
C ILE A 104 -23.67 29.96 84.55
N SER A 105 -23.22 30.74 83.56
CA SER A 105 -22.99 32.18 83.71
C SER A 105 -24.29 32.93 84.00
N GLN A 106 -25.36 32.63 83.26
CA GLN A 106 -26.68 33.22 83.47
C GLN A 106 -27.21 32.89 84.86
N LYS A 107 -27.19 31.61 85.26
CA LYS A 107 -27.60 31.25 86.62
C LYS A 107 -26.75 31.92 87.68
N GLN A 108 -25.43 32.06 87.49
CA GLN A 108 -24.57 32.77 88.43
C GLN A 108 -24.88 34.26 88.51
N GLU A 109 -25.21 34.92 87.39
CA GLU A 109 -25.64 36.31 87.36
C GLU A 109 -27.00 36.52 88.04
N ASP A 110 -27.97 35.65 87.73
CA ASP A 110 -29.29 35.66 88.35
C ASP A 110 -29.18 35.38 89.85
N SER A 111 -28.30 34.45 90.25
CA SER A 111 -27.97 34.18 91.63
C SER A 111 -27.37 35.38 92.34
N LYS A 112 -26.46 36.12 91.70
CA LYS A 112 -25.92 37.37 92.27
C LYS A 112 -27.00 38.45 92.41
N LYS A 113 -27.85 38.64 91.39
CA LYS A 113 -28.96 39.61 91.42
C LYS A 113 -29.99 39.26 92.48
N MET A 114 -30.37 37.99 92.60
CA MET A 114 -31.31 37.54 93.62
C MET A 114 -30.71 37.65 95.01
N ARG A 115 -29.45 37.25 95.23
CA ARG A 115 -28.75 37.45 96.51
C ARG A 115 -28.66 38.93 96.89
N SER A 116 -28.36 39.82 95.93
CA SER A 116 -28.31 41.26 96.22
C SER A 116 -29.69 41.82 96.55
N GLN A 117 -30.75 41.41 95.84
CA GLN A 117 -32.14 41.80 96.16
C GLN A 117 -32.57 41.30 97.53
N VAL A 118 -32.31 40.03 97.84
CA VAL A 118 -32.54 39.41 99.16
C VAL A 118 -31.79 40.20 100.23
N GLN A 119 -30.50 40.50 100.03
CA GLN A 119 -29.70 41.28 100.97
C GLN A 119 -30.18 42.73 101.13
N ASP A 120 -30.54 43.43 100.05
CA ASP A 120 -31.07 44.80 100.09
C ASP A 120 -32.42 44.86 100.80
N MET A 121 -33.28 43.86 100.58
CA MET A 121 -34.56 43.71 101.27
C MET A 121 -34.34 43.40 102.76
N LYS A 122 -33.37 42.55 103.11
CA LYS A 122 -32.97 42.29 104.50
C LYS A 122 -32.46 43.56 105.19
N ARG A 123 -31.64 44.36 104.51
CA ARG A 123 -31.15 45.66 105.01
C ARG A 123 -32.29 46.65 105.25
N LYS A 124 -33.33 46.65 104.40
CA LYS A 124 -34.51 47.51 104.56
C LYS A 124 -35.40 47.10 105.75
N VAL A 125 -35.56 45.80 105.99
CA VAL A 125 -36.38 45.28 107.11
C VAL A 125 -35.66 45.40 108.45
N GLY A 126 -34.33 45.27 108.50
CA GLY A 126 -33.53 45.55 109.71
C GLY A 126 -33.64 44.53 110.85
N TYR A 127 -34.63 43.64 110.83
CA TYR A 127 -34.84 42.55 111.78
C TYR A 127 -34.49 41.19 111.15
N LYS A 128 -33.94 40.27 111.94
CA LYS A 128 -33.45 38.98 111.44
C LYS A 128 -34.54 37.91 111.43
N ASN A 129 -35.38 37.91 112.47
CA ASN A 129 -36.45 36.93 112.64
C ASN A 129 -37.81 37.61 112.87
N GLU A 130 -38.89 36.91 112.50
CA GLU A 130 -40.26 37.37 112.76
C GLU A 130 -40.52 37.51 114.27
N GLU A 131 -39.87 36.67 115.07
CA GLU A 131 -39.91 36.71 116.54
C GLU A 131 -39.29 37.98 117.12
N GLU A 132 -38.24 38.54 116.50
CA GLU A 132 -37.62 39.79 116.96
C GLU A 132 -38.56 40.99 116.74
N ILE A 133 -39.33 40.98 115.66
CA ILE A 133 -40.35 42.01 115.35
C ILE A 133 -41.49 41.92 116.38
N ASP A 134 -41.97 40.72 116.68
CA ASP A 134 -43.05 40.50 117.64
C ASP A 134 -42.64 40.90 119.06
N ASN A 135 -41.41 40.58 119.48
CA ASN A 135 -40.88 40.99 120.78
C ASN A 135 -40.76 42.52 120.89
N ARG A 136 -40.34 43.20 119.81
CA ARG A 136 -40.24 44.67 119.80
C ARG A 136 -41.62 45.34 119.83
N ILE A 137 -42.61 44.78 119.12
CA ILE A 137 -43.99 45.26 119.20
C ILE A 137 -44.52 45.10 120.63
N ALA A 138 -44.30 43.94 121.25
CA ALA A 138 -44.74 43.70 122.63
C ALA A 138 -44.07 44.63 123.64
N GLU A 139 -42.77 44.92 123.48
CA GLU A 139 -42.04 45.87 124.31
C GLU A 139 -42.60 47.30 124.20
N ILE A 140 -42.88 47.76 122.98
CA ILE A 140 -43.46 49.09 122.74
C ILE A 140 -44.90 49.17 123.26
N GLU A 141 -45.72 48.15 123.02
CA GLU A 141 -47.09 48.08 123.54
C GLU A 141 -47.09 48.10 125.09
N TYR A 142 -46.18 47.36 125.73
CA TYR A 142 -45.99 47.39 127.17
C TYR A 142 -45.54 48.77 127.69
N GLN A 143 -44.57 49.41 127.04
CA GLN A 143 -44.12 50.76 127.40
C GLN A 143 -45.24 51.80 127.27
N MET A 144 -46.06 51.72 126.22
CA MET A 144 -47.23 52.58 126.04
C MET A 144 -48.29 52.41 127.14
N HIS A 145 -48.49 51.18 127.62
CA HIS A 145 -49.49 50.90 128.65
C HIS A 145 -49.05 51.24 130.07
N THR A 146 -47.75 51.25 130.35
CA THR A 146 -47.21 51.36 131.72
C THR A 146 -46.53 52.68 132.04
N SER A 147 -46.20 53.50 131.03
CA SER A 147 -45.51 54.78 131.22
C SER A 147 -46.33 55.97 130.74
N THR A 148 -46.23 57.10 131.44
CA THR A 148 -46.81 58.37 130.99
C THR A 148 -45.82 59.05 130.03
N MET A 149 -46.14 59.07 128.74
CA MET A 149 -45.31 59.64 127.67
C MET A 149 -45.92 60.93 127.11
N SER A 150 -45.13 61.74 126.42
CA SER A 150 -45.69 62.88 125.68
C SER A 150 -46.45 62.41 124.45
N LEU A 151 -47.46 63.17 124.01
CA LEU A 151 -48.22 62.90 122.77
C LEU A 151 -47.33 62.76 121.52
N LYS A 152 -46.12 63.32 121.54
CA LYS A 152 -45.14 63.19 120.45
C LYS A 152 -44.43 61.83 120.48
N GLU A 153 -44.14 61.29 121.66
CA GLU A 153 -43.48 59.99 121.83
C GLU A 153 -44.45 58.83 121.61
N GLU A 154 -45.68 58.95 122.12
CA GLU A 154 -46.74 57.97 121.88
C GLU A 154 -47.06 57.83 120.39
N LYS A 155 -47.10 58.96 119.65
CA LYS A 155 -47.24 58.95 118.19
C LYS A 155 -46.06 58.27 117.49
N LYS A 156 -44.82 58.48 117.96
CA LYS A 156 -43.64 57.82 117.39
C LYS A 156 -43.69 56.30 117.60
N PHE A 157 -44.06 55.84 118.79
CA PHE A 157 -44.21 54.42 119.09
C PHE A 157 -45.34 53.77 118.29
N MET A 158 -46.46 54.45 118.10
CA MET A 158 -47.55 54.00 117.22
C MET A 158 -47.13 53.93 115.74
N GLU A 159 -46.30 54.87 115.27
CA GLU A 159 -45.71 54.81 113.93
C GLU A 159 -44.70 53.66 113.79
N GLU A 160 -43.92 53.37 114.84
CA GLU A 160 -42.98 52.24 114.90
C GLU A 160 -43.73 50.90 114.85
N ILE A 161 -44.79 50.71 115.64
CA ILE A 161 -45.64 49.49 115.59
C ILE A 161 -46.25 49.31 114.19
N LYS A 162 -46.74 50.39 113.56
CA LYS A 162 -47.31 50.31 112.20
C LYS A 162 -46.26 49.89 111.16
N LYS A 163 -45.01 50.35 111.29
CA LYS A 163 -43.90 49.94 110.43
C LYS A 163 -43.55 48.47 110.66
N LEU A 164 -43.36 48.06 111.92
CA LEU A 164 -43.05 46.68 112.32
C LEU A 164 -44.11 45.67 111.85
N LYS A 165 -45.41 45.99 111.99
CA LYS A 165 -46.51 45.16 111.49
C LYS A 165 -46.53 45.06 109.96
N LYS A 166 -46.02 46.06 109.24
CA LYS A 166 -45.87 46.05 107.77
C LYS A 166 -44.64 45.25 107.32
N ASP A 167 -43.58 45.26 108.11
CA ASP A 167 -42.31 44.60 107.79
C ASP A 167 -42.37 43.07 108.03
N LYS A 168 -43.17 42.61 109.00
CA LYS A 168 -43.39 41.17 109.30
C LYS A 168 -43.75 40.31 108.06
N PRO A 169 -44.79 40.61 107.27
CA PRO A 169 -45.10 39.83 106.07
C PRO A 169 -44.06 39.98 104.96
N GLN A 170 -43.24 41.03 104.97
CA GLN A 170 -42.12 41.17 104.03
C GLN A 170 -40.97 40.22 104.39
N LEU A 171 -40.71 40.00 105.69
CA LEU A 171 -39.73 39.05 106.18
C LEU A 171 -40.12 37.59 105.87
N ALA A 172 -41.41 37.24 106.03
CA ALA A 172 -41.93 35.91 105.65
C ALA A 172 -41.74 35.63 104.15
N LYS A 173 -41.98 36.64 103.30
CA LYS A 173 -41.73 36.54 101.84
C LYS A 173 -40.24 36.41 101.55
N TYR A 174 -39.39 37.09 102.30
CA TYR A 174 -37.93 37.00 102.20
C TYR A 174 -37.41 35.60 102.54
N ASN A 175 -37.83 35.01 103.66
CA ASN A 175 -37.40 33.67 104.07
C ASN A 175 -37.84 32.60 103.06
N ARG A 176 -39.03 32.77 102.46
CA ARG A 176 -39.49 31.94 101.34
C ARG A 176 -38.63 32.15 100.10
N MET A 177 -38.29 33.39 99.75
CA MET A 177 -37.46 33.70 98.59
C MET A 177 -36.02 33.16 98.75
N GLU A 178 -35.43 33.29 99.94
CA GLU A 178 -34.09 32.78 100.29
C GLU A 178 -34.04 31.24 100.22
N SER A 179 -35.02 30.54 100.77
CA SER A 179 -35.09 29.07 100.71
C SER A 179 -35.35 28.52 99.29
N THR A 180 -36.21 29.18 98.50
CA THR A 180 -36.38 28.83 97.08
C THR A 180 -35.13 29.14 96.24
N PHE A 181 -34.33 30.12 96.66
CA PHE A 181 -33.12 30.50 95.96
C PHE A 181 -31.97 29.52 96.22
N ASP A 182 -31.72 29.16 97.48
CA ASP A 182 -30.66 28.20 97.86
C ASP A 182 -30.87 26.83 97.19
N SER A 183 -32.13 26.42 96.98
CA SER A 183 -32.47 25.20 96.25
C SER A 183 -32.34 25.34 94.72
N SER A 184 -32.48 26.56 94.17
CA SER A 184 -32.38 26.82 92.72
C SER A 184 -30.95 27.13 92.25
N ASP A 185 -30.02 27.45 93.16
CA ASP A 185 -28.62 27.75 92.84
C ASP A 185 -27.73 26.51 92.72
N ASP A 186 -28.32 25.30 92.71
CA ASP A 186 -27.55 24.09 92.49
C ASP A 186 -27.00 24.02 91.05
N GLN A 187 -25.71 24.32 90.92
CA GLN A 187 -24.94 24.25 89.67
C GLN A 187 -24.28 22.89 89.46
N ALA A 188 -24.32 21.98 90.44
CA ALA A 188 -23.67 20.67 90.36
C ALA A 188 -24.03 19.88 89.07
N PRO A 189 -25.31 19.76 88.64
CA PRO A 189 -25.63 18.99 87.44
C PRO A 189 -25.09 19.62 86.15
N LEU A 190 -24.99 20.95 86.09
CA LEU A 190 -24.40 21.65 84.94
C LEU A 190 -22.87 21.50 84.92
N ARG A 191 -22.22 21.45 86.08
CA ARG A 191 -20.78 21.19 86.20
C ARG A 191 -20.43 19.76 85.82
N ASP A 192 -21.25 18.79 86.23
CA ASP A 192 -21.10 17.38 85.83
C ASP A 192 -21.30 17.21 84.32
N ARG A 193 -22.29 17.89 83.75
CA ARG A 193 -22.49 17.93 82.28
C ARG A 193 -21.27 18.52 81.57
N LEU A 194 -20.70 19.60 82.09
CA LEU A 194 -19.50 20.22 81.52
C LEU A 194 -18.28 19.27 81.59
N PHE A 195 -18.13 18.52 82.68
CA PHE A 195 -17.06 17.52 82.81
C PHE A 195 -17.21 16.42 81.76
N LYS A 196 -18.42 15.85 81.60
CA LYS A 196 -18.72 14.83 80.58
C LYS A 196 -18.48 15.36 79.16
N ILE A 197 -18.97 16.56 78.85
CA ILE A 197 -18.70 17.18 77.54
C ILE A 197 -17.20 17.35 77.34
N SER A 198 -16.45 17.79 78.35
CA SER A 198 -15.00 17.96 78.23
C SER A 198 -14.26 16.63 78.02
N THR A 199 -14.69 15.53 78.64
CA THR A 199 -14.08 14.21 78.42
C THR A 199 -14.37 13.69 77.02
N ASP A 200 -15.61 13.82 76.55
CA ASP A 200 -16.03 13.38 75.23
C ASP A 200 -15.34 14.19 74.13
N LEU A 201 -15.17 15.50 74.34
CA LEU A 201 -14.48 16.40 73.42
C LEU A 201 -12.99 16.06 73.31
N ASN A 202 -12.33 15.73 74.43
CA ASN A 202 -10.94 15.26 74.40
C ASN A 202 -10.79 13.92 73.66
N ALA A 203 -11.69 12.96 73.92
CA ALA A 203 -11.70 11.67 73.23
C ALA A 203 -11.94 11.84 71.71
N ALA A 204 -12.90 12.69 71.32
CA ALA A 204 -13.17 12.98 69.91
C ALA A 204 -12.00 13.69 69.21
N ARG A 205 -11.32 14.61 69.90
CA ARG A 205 -10.09 15.28 69.38
C ARG A 205 -8.95 14.30 69.21
N GLU A 206 -8.76 13.37 70.13
CA GLU A 206 -7.73 12.34 70.05
C GLU A 206 -8.03 11.34 68.90
N ALA A 207 -9.29 10.91 68.77
CA ALA A 207 -9.74 10.13 67.63
C ALA A 207 -9.50 10.86 66.29
N ARG A 208 -9.81 12.17 66.22
CA ARG A 208 -9.53 12.99 65.03
C ARG A 208 -8.03 13.08 64.73
N ARG A 209 -7.18 13.24 65.75
CA ARG A 209 -5.72 13.24 65.58
C ARG A 209 -5.22 11.90 65.01
N GLY A 210 -5.65 10.78 65.59
CA GLY A 210 -5.30 9.45 65.09
C GLY A 210 -5.74 9.22 63.64
N GLN A 211 -7.00 9.54 63.31
CA GLN A 211 -7.50 9.43 61.92
C GLN A 211 -6.72 10.34 60.96
N ASN A 212 -6.33 11.54 61.38
CA ASN A 212 -5.56 12.46 60.56
C ASN A 212 -4.12 11.97 60.34
N GLU A 213 -3.51 11.30 61.32
CA GLU A 213 -2.22 10.62 61.14
C GLU A 213 -2.30 9.46 60.15
N HIS A 214 -3.35 8.63 60.24
CA HIS A 214 -3.60 7.58 59.26
C HIS A 214 -3.85 8.14 57.86
N PHE A 215 -4.61 9.24 57.75
CA PHE A 215 -4.82 9.94 56.50
C PHE A 215 -3.51 10.47 55.92
N LYS A 216 -2.68 11.14 56.73
CA LYS A 216 -1.36 11.63 56.30
C LYS A 216 -0.45 10.50 55.81
N LYS A 217 -0.40 9.38 56.53
CA LYS A 217 0.37 8.18 56.11
C LYS A 217 -0.10 7.69 54.76
N LEU A 218 -1.41 7.50 54.58
CA LEU A 218 -2.00 7.08 53.30
C LEU A 218 -1.60 8.01 52.14
N ILE A 219 -1.68 9.33 52.34
CA ILE A 219 -1.30 10.32 51.33
C ILE A 219 0.20 10.26 51.02
N ASN A 220 1.06 10.14 52.04
CA ASN A 220 2.50 10.04 51.86
C ASN A 220 2.90 8.75 51.13
N ASP A 221 2.34 7.60 51.52
CA ASP A 221 2.58 6.32 50.84
C ASP A 221 2.24 6.41 49.35
N ARG A 222 1.12 7.06 49.01
CA ARG A 222 0.76 7.27 47.59
C ARG A 222 1.68 8.28 46.90
N ARG A 223 2.11 9.33 47.60
CA ARG A 223 3.06 10.31 47.06
C ARG A 223 4.39 9.63 46.71
N ASP A 224 4.87 8.73 47.56
CA ASP A 224 6.12 7.99 47.34
C ASP A 224 5.98 6.95 46.23
N GLN A 225 4.81 6.28 46.13
CA GLN A 225 4.51 5.37 45.00
C GLN A 225 4.48 6.10 43.65
N VAL A 226 3.87 7.29 43.61
CA VAL A 226 3.74 8.12 42.41
C VAL A 226 4.97 8.99 42.18
N ALA A 227 5.92 9.03 43.12
CA ALA A 227 7.19 9.70 42.93
C ALA A 227 7.89 9.13 41.70
N ASN A 228 8.52 10.01 40.92
CA ASN A 228 9.23 9.71 39.67
C ASN A 228 8.31 9.19 38.54
N LEU A 229 6.99 9.09 38.72
CA LEU A 229 6.08 8.70 37.65
C LEU A 229 6.14 9.67 36.47
N LYS A 230 6.30 10.98 36.76
CA LYS A 230 6.51 12.02 35.75
C LYS A 230 7.77 11.73 34.93
N GLU A 231 8.90 11.42 35.58
CA GLU A 231 10.15 11.10 34.89
C GLU A 231 10.02 9.86 34.00
N PHE A 232 9.24 8.86 34.41
CA PHE A 232 8.96 7.70 33.54
C PHE A 232 8.11 8.07 32.33
N PHE A 233 7.14 8.99 32.47
CA PHE A 233 6.38 9.49 31.33
C PHE A 233 7.25 10.30 30.36
N ASP A 234 8.16 11.13 30.90
CA ASP A 234 9.12 11.91 30.11
C ASP A 234 10.04 10.95 29.33
N LYS A 235 10.63 9.95 30.00
CA LYS A 235 11.43 8.88 29.37
C LYS A 235 10.64 8.09 28.32
N ARG A 236 9.37 7.78 28.57
CA ARG A 236 8.51 7.10 27.58
C ARG A 236 8.33 7.96 26.34
N THR A 237 8.14 9.26 26.53
CA THR A 237 7.95 10.21 25.42
C THR A 237 9.25 10.36 24.62
N GLU A 238 10.39 10.47 25.29
CA GLU A 238 11.72 10.48 24.65
C GLU A 238 12.00 9.19 23.86
N LEU A 239 11.75 8.02 24.44
CA LEU A 239 11.90 6.73 23.74
C LEU A 239 10.97 6.64 22.54
N ASN A 240 9.72 7.09 22.67
CA ASN A 240 8.78 7.08 21.55
C ASN A 240 9.24 8.00 20.43
N ASN A 241 9.77 9.19 20.73
CA ASN A 241 10.31 10.10 19.73
C ASN A 241 11.49 9.48 18.98
N LYS A 242 12.44 8.87 19.69
CA LYS A 242 13.56 8.13 19.08
C LYS A 242 13.08 6.98 18.19
N ILE A 243 12.07 6.22 18.63
CA ILE A 243 11.46 5.16 17.81
C ILE A 243 10.86 5.75 16.53
N GLN A 244 10.16 6.88 16.61
CA GLN A 244 9.60 7.53 15.42
C GLN A 244 10.71 8.03 14.47
N GLU A 245 11.81 8.56 14.98
CA GLU A 245 12.98 8.97 14.19
C GLU A 245 13.59 7.77 13.44
N HIS A 246 13.87 6.66 14.13
CA HIS A 246 14.39 5.45 13.48
C HIS A 246 13.40 4.84 12.48
N ILE A 247 12.08 4.90 12.74
CA ILE A 247 11.06 4.47 11.77
C ILE A 247 11.05 5.39 10.55
N ALA A 248 11.18 6.70 10.73
CA ALA A 248 11.27 7.67 9.64
C ALA A 248 12.52 7.42 8.79
N ASN A 249 13.69 7.20 9.41
CA ASN A 249 14.93 6.85 8.72
C ASN A 249 14.80 5.53 7.95
N LYS A 250 14.25 4.49 8.57
CA LYS A 250 13.97 3.21 7.90
C LYS A 250 13.07 3.38 6.69
N ASN A 251 12.04 4.22 6.79
CA ASN A 251 11.14 4.50 5.67
C ASN A 251 11.83 5.30 4.57
N ARG A 252 12.67 6.30 4.91
CA ARG A 252 13.50 7.04 3.94
C ARG A 252 14.41 6.09 3.14
N ILE A 253 15.13 5.20 3.83
CA ILE A 253 16.00 4.19 3.19
C ILE A 253 15.18 3.28 2.25
N ARG A 254 13.98 2.88 2.67
CA ARG A 254 13.07 2.09 1.82
C ARG A 254 12.57 2.89 0.61
N ASP A 255 12.22 4.16 0.79
CA ASP A 255 11.70 5.03 -0.26
C ASP A 255 12.78 5.36 -1.28
N GLU A 256 14.03 5.59 -0.85
CA GLU A 256 15.22 5.72 -1.71
C GLU A 256 15.44 4.46 -2.55
N MET A 257 15.40 3.28 -1.93
CA MET A 257 15.52 2.00 -2.63
C MET A 257 14.40 1.83 -3.67
N HIS A 258 13.16 2.16 -3.31
CA HIS A 258 12.04 2.09 -4.24
C HIS A 258 12.10 3.14 -5.34
N ALA A 259 12.64 4.35 -5.08
CA ALA A 259 12.85 5.38 -6.10
C ALA A 259 13.85 4.89 -7.15
N LYS A 260 15.04 4.45 -6.73
CA LYS A 260 16.06 3.88 -7.62
C LYS A 260 15.53 2.66 -8.38
N MET A 261 14.72 1.83 -7.72
CA MET A 261 14.09 0.68 -8.38
C MET A 261 13.02 1.10 -9.41
N ARG A 262 12.23 2.15 -9.15
CA ARG A 262 11.26 2.69 -10.11
C ARG A 262 11.96 3.30 -11.32
N GLU A 263 13.03 4.07 -11.12
CA GLU A 263 13.85 4.64 -12.19
C GLU A 263 14.44 3.52 -13.06
N PHE A 264 15.04 2.51 -12.44
CA PHE A 264 15.57 1.35 -13.15
C PHE A 264 14.49 0.59 -13.94
N GLN A 265 13.30 0.42 -13.37
CA GLN A 265 12.17 -0.21 -14.06
C GLN A 265 11.63 0.65 -15.20
N ALA A 266 11.59 1.97 -15.04
CA ALA A 266 11.18 2.91 -16.07
C ALA A 266 12.15 2.85 -17.26
N GLN A 267 13.46 2.93 -17.00
CA GLN A 267 14.50 2.78 -18.03
C GLN A 267 14.40 1.42 -18.76
N GLN A 268 14.17 0.32 -18.02
CA GLN A 268 13.94 -0.99 -18.66
C GLN A 268 12.64 -1.06 -19.47
N ALA A 269 11.57 -0.40 -19.01
CA ALA A 269 10.32 -0.34 -19.74
C ALA A 269 10.48 0.44 -21.04
N GLU A 270 11.17 1.58 -21.00
CA GLU A 270 11.50 2.40 -22.16
C GLU A 270 12.35 1.62 -23.17
N MET A 271 13.42 0.96 -22.71
CA MET A 271 14.24 0.10 -23.58
C MET A 271 13.44 -1.04 -24.23
N ARG A 272 12.46 -1.62 -23.51
CA ARG A 272 11.57 -2.63 -24.08
C ARG A 272 10.56 -2.03 -25.06
N GLN A 273 10.01 -0.85 -24.77
CA GLN A 273 9.09 -0.15 -25.65
C GLN A 273 9.77 0.25 -26.96
N ALA A 274 10.98 0.82 -26.89
CA ALA A 274 11.78 1.17 -28.06
C ALA A 274 12.08 -0.05 -28.94
N ARG A 275 12.44 -1.20 -28.34
CA ARG A 275 12.64 -2.46 -29.08
C ARG A 275 11.34 -2.98 -29.69
N ALA A 276 10.22 -2.91 -28.97
CA ALA A 276 8.92 -3.35 -29.45
C ALA A 276 8.41 -2.48 -30.61
N GLU A 277 8.64 -1.17 -30.54
CA GLU A 277 8.28 -0.22 -31.60
C GLU A 277 9.10 -0.47 -32.87
N LYS A 278 10.43 -0.63 -32.75
CA LYS A 278 11.30 -1.03 -33.86
C LYS A 278 10.86 -2.35 -34.50
N ALA A 279 10.59 -3.37 -33.69
CA ALA A 279 10.12 -4.67 -34.18
C ALA A 279 8.74 -4.59 -34.84
N ARG A 280 7.84 -3.73 -34.35
CA ARG A 280 6.52 -3.50 -34.96
C ARG A 280 6.66 -2.88 -36.34
N ILE A 281 7.52 -1.88 -36.48
CA ILE A 281 7.79 -1.20 -37.76
C ILE A 281 8.44 -2.17 -38.76
N GLU A 282 9.46 -2.92 -38.35
CA GLU A 282 10.11 -3.92 -39.18
C GLU A 282 9.13 -5.01 -39.65
N LYS A 283 8.26 -5.49 -38.76
CA LYS A 283 7.23 -6.47 -39.10
C LYS A 283 6.21 -5.91 -40.11
N LYS A 284 5.74 -4.67 -39.93
CA LYS A 284 4.83 -4.01 -40.89
C LYS A 284 5.46 -3.95 -42.28
N LYS A 285 6.73 -3.53 -42.38
CA LYS A 285 7.47 -3.48 -43.65
C LYS A 285 7.62 -4.84 -44.31
N ARG A 286 8.00 -5.86 -43.53
CA ARG A 286 8.14 -7.22 -44.06
C ARG A 286 6.81 -7.77 -44.57
N GLN A 287 5.70 -7.46 -43.90
CA GLN A 287 4.37 -7.83 -44.38
C GLN A 287 4.03 -7.14 -45.70
N GLU A 288 4.31 -5.84 -45.80
CA GLU A 288 4.07 -5.05 -47.02
C GLU A 288 4.95 -5.52 -48.19
N GLU A 289 6.22 -5.84 -47.95
CA GLU A 289 7.12 -6.41 -48.96
C GLU A 289 6.66 -7.80 -49.43
N GLN A 290 6.18 -8.64 -48.50
CA GLN A 290 5.63 -9.95 -48.84
C GLN A 290 4.32 -9.86 -49.62
N GLU A 291 3.43 -8.93 -49.25
CA GLU A 291 2.19 -8.64 -49.98
C GLU A 291 2.50 -8.11 -51.39
N ARG A 292 3.49 -7.20 -51.51
CA ARG A 292 3.96 -6.69 -52.81
C ARG A 292 4.50 -7.81 -53.70
N MET A 293 5.40 -8.65 -53.19
CA MET A 293 5.92 -9.80 -53.94
C MET A 293 4.83 -10.80 -54.32
N ARG A 294 3.80 -10.97 -53.49
CA ARG A 294 2.68 -11.84 -53.81
C ARG A 294 1.86 -11.27 -54.97
N LEU A 295 1.51 -9.98 -54.93
CA LEU A 295 0.78 -9.31 -56.01
C LEU A 295 1.59 -9.25 -57.31
N GLU A 296 2.91 -9.02 -57.25
CA GLU A 296 3.78 -9.05 -58.43
C GLU A 296 3.81 -10.44 -59.08
N ARG A 297 3.86 -11.52 -58.28
CA ARG A 297 3.75 -12.89 -58.82
C ARG A 297 2.37 -13.20 -59.38
N GLU A 298 1.31 -12.65 -58.78
CA GLU A 298 -0.06 -12.80 -59.31
C GLU A 298 -0.21 -12.04 -60.64
N LEU A 299 0.43 -10.86 -60.77
CA LEU A 299 0.49 -10.10 -62.02
C LEU A 299 1.27 -10.86 -63.12
N GLU A 300 2.43 -11.42 -62.80
CA GLU A 300 3.26 -12.19 -63.74
C GLU A 300 2.52 -13.43 -64.28
N LYS A 301 1.80 -14.16 -63.41
CA LYS A 301 0.96 -15.29 -63.83
C LYS A 301 -0.18 -14.89 -64.74
N GLU A 302 -0.77 -13.72 -64.49
CA GLU A 302 -1.84 -13.18 -65.33
C GLU A 302 -1.30 -12.67 -66.68
N ASP A 303 -0.01 -12.30 -66.74
CA ASP A 303 0.74 -11.91 -67.96
C ASP A 303 1.04 -13.06 -68.92
N GLU A 304 1.09 -14.30 -68.45
CA GLU A 304 1.17 -15.47 -69.31
C GLU A 304 -0.05 -15.56 -70.26
N LEU A 305 0.17 -15.90 -71.54
CA LEU A 305 -0.94 -16.01 -72.50
C LEU A 305 -1.85 -17.20 -72.13
N PRO A 306 -3.15 -16.98 -71.85
CA PRO A 306 -4.09 -18.08 -71.68
C PRO A 306 -4.21 -18.85 -72.99
N LEU A 307 -4.31 -20.18 -72.90
CA LEU A 307 -4.50 -21.08 -74.05
C LEU A 307 -3.39 -21.03 -75.13
N GLY A 308 -2.29 -20.31 -74.89
CA GLY A 308 -1.20 -20.18 -75.86
C GLY A 308 -0.55 -21.52 -76.23
N ALA A 309 -0.46 -22.44 -75.28
CA ALA A 309 0.06 -23.78 -75.52
C ALA A 309 -0.87 -24.64 -76.40
N GLU A 310 -2.19 -24.46 -76.30
CA GLU A 310 -3.16 -25.24 -77.05
C GLU A 310 -3.30 -24.73 -78.49
N VAL A 311 -3.32 -23.40 -78.67
CA VAL A 311 -3.29 -22.77 -80.00
C VAL A 311 -2.00 -23.15 -80.74
N LEU A 312 -0.84 -23.10 -80.06
CA LEU A 312 0.43 -23.51 -80.64
C LEU A 312 0.42 -24.98 -81.07
N LYS A 313 -0.19 -25.87 -80.28
CA LYS A 313 -0.34 -27.29 -80.64
C LYS A 313 -1.22 -27.47 -81.88
N VAL A 314 -2.34 -26.75 -81.99
CA VAL A 314 -3.22 -26.81 -83.17
C VAL A 314 -2.51 -26.24 -84.42
N GLU A 315 -1.72 -25.17 -84.28
CA GLU A 315 -0.91 -24.63 -85.36
C GLU A 315 0.21 -25.58 -85.80
N GLN A 316 0.84 -26.29 -84.86
CA GLN A 316 1.83 -27.33 -85.15
C GLN A 316 1.22 -28.51 -85.90
N THR A 317 0.02 -28.98 -85.52
CA THR A 317 -0.67 -30.07 -86.23
C THR A 317 -1.16 -29.63 -87.60
N MET A 318 -1.64 -28.40 -87.76
CA MET A 318 -1.94 -27.84 -89.09
C MET A 318 -0.70 -27.73 -89.97
N THR A 319 0.44 -27.30 -89.42
CA THR A 319 1.71 -27.22 -90.15
C THR A 319 2.19 -28.61 -90.57
N TYR A 320 2.01 -29.61 -89.71
CA TYR A 320 2.31 -31.01 -90.03
C TYR A 320 1.43 -31.55 -91.16
N LEU A 321 0.11 -31.32 -91.13
CA LEU A 321 -0.80 -31.73 -92.21
C LEU A 321 -0.50 -31.01 -93.53
N LYS A 322 -0.18 -29.71 -93.49
CA LYS A 322 0.24 -28.95 -94.68
C LYS A 322 1.53 -29.51 -95.28
N LYS A 323 2.52 -29.84 -94.44
CA LYS A 323 3.78 -30.46 -94.87
C LYS A 323 3.59 -31.87 -95.45
N LEU A 324 2.65 -32.65 -94.92
CA LEU A 324 2.32 -33.98 -95.44
C LEU A 324 1.71 -33.88 -96.86
N MET A 325 0.80 -32.94 -97.07
CA MET A 325 0.20 -32.64 -98.39
C MET A 325 1.23 -32.16 -99.43
N GLU A 326 2.29 -31.47 -99.01
CA GLU A 326 3.40 -31.06 -99.90
C GLU A 326 4.36 -32.21 -100.23
N GLN A 327 4.46 -33.24 -99.36
CA GLN A 327 5.29 -34.41 -99.59
C GLN A 327 4.66 -35.40 -100.57
N ASP A 328 3.33 -35.52 -100.61
CA ASP A 328 2.64 -36.36 -101.60
C ASP A 328 2.66 -35.75 -103.02
N LYS A 329 2.64 -34.41 -103.13
CA LYS A 329 2.87 -33.72 -104.42
C LYS A 329 4.29 -33.90 -104.98
N LYS A 330 5.24 -34.37 -104.16
CA LYS A 330 6.62 -34.64 -104.57
C LYS A 330 6.88 -36.13 -104.89
N HIS A 331 5.89 -37.02 -104.72
CA HIS A 331 6.10 -38.46 -104.85
C HIS A 331 5.69 -39.10 -106.20
N GLU A 332 5.18 -38.33 -107.16
CA GLU A 332 4.93 -38.77 -108.56
C GLU A 332 6.07 -38.47 -109.55
N ALA A 333 7.17 -37.84 -109.12
CA ALA A 333 8.33 -37.57 -109.96
C ALA A 333 9.63 -37.92 -109.22
N ALA A 334 9.99 -39.21 -109.22
CA ALA A 334 11.31 -39.66 -108.84
C ALA A 334 11.77 -40.73 -109.84
N ASP A 335 12.51 -40.30 -110.87
CA ASP A 335 13.57 -41.12 -111.43
C ASP A 335 14.79 -40.24 -111.69
N GLU A 336 15.94 -40.79 -111.31
CA GLU A 336 17.30 -40.34 -111.56
C GLU A 336 17.89 -39.18 -110.72
N GLY A 337 18.95 -39.49 -109.98
CA GLY A 337 19.99 -38.52 -109.62
C GLY A 337 20.50 -38.60 -108.19
N GLU A 338 21.53 -39.42 -108.00
CA GLU A 338 22.23 -39.67 -106.73
C GLU A 338 22.99 -38.47 -106.14
N HIS A 339 23.08 -38.50 -104.81
CA HIS A 339 24.14 -38.03 -103.92
C HIS A 339 25.15 -36.98 -104.38
N GLU A 340 25.27 -35.89 -103.59
CA GLU A 340 26.57 -35.50 -103.05
C GLU A 340 26.44 -34.76 -101.71
N ALA A 341 27.21 -35.25 -100.74
CA ALA A 341 27.37 -34.68 -99.41
C ALA A 341 28.39 -33.54 -99.45
N LYS A 342 28.09 -32.43 -98.79
CA LYS A 342 29.11 -31.48 -98.31
C LYS A 342 28.79 -31.03 -96.89
N GLU A 343 29.71 -31.39 -96.00
CA GLU A 343 29.93 -30.78 -94.69
C GLU A 343 30.32 -29.33 -94.86
N GLU A 344 29.68 -28.42 -94.11
CA GLU A 344 30.26 -27.11 -93.80
C GLU A 344 30.03 -26.78 -92.32
N THR A 345 31.11 -27.01 -91.56
CA THR A 345 31.73 -26.11 -90.58
C THR A 345 30.84 -25.31 -89.63
N LEU A 346 30.92 -25.67 -88.34
CA LEU A 346 30.44 -24.89 -87.20
C LEU A 346 31.14 -23.53 -87.11
N PRO A 347 30.42 -22.44 -86.81
CA PRO A 347 31.01 -21.13 -86.56
C PRO A 347 31.64 -21.03 -85.16
N GLU A 348 32.80 -20.39 -85.12
CA GLU A 348 33.62 -20.06 -83.96
C GLU A 348 32.87 -19.16 -82.95
N GLY A 349 32.88 -19.55 -81.67
CA GLY A 349 32.63 -18.59 -80.59
C GLY A 349 31.83 -19.09 -79.39
N VAL A 350 32.28 -20.14 -78.66
CA VAL A 350 32.10 -20.25 -77.20
C VAL A 350 33.23 -21.13 -76.62
N THR A 351 34.40 -20.54 -76.44
CA THR A 351 35.50 -21.13 -75.66
C THR A 351 35.29 -20.86 -74.16
N GLN A 352 34.43 -21.65 -73.53
CA GLN A 352 34.58 -21.98 -72.10
C GLN A 352 34.54 -23.49 -71.94
N VAL A 353 35.71 -24.08 -72.16
CA VAL A 353 36.02 -25.47 -71.87
C VAL A 353 35.86 -25.68 -70.36
N LEU A 354 34.79 -26.39 -69.98
CA LEU A 354 34.70 -27.00 -68.66
C LEU A 354 35.97 -27.82 -68.42
N LYS A 355 36.68 -27.45 -67.35
CA LYS A 355 37.92 -28.10 -66.92
C LYS A 355 37.78 -29.62 -66.88
N SER A 356 38.89 -30.28 -67.25
CA SER A 356 39.01 -31.72 -67.34
C SER A 356 38.57 -32.42 -66.05
N LYS A 357 37.98 -33.61 -66.22
CA LYS A 357 37.33 -34.46 -65.22
C LYS A 357 38.28 -35.05 -64.14
N LYS A 358 39.49 -34.51 -63.99
CA LYS A 358 40.52 -34.98 -63.05
C LYS A 358 40.78 -34.05 -61.85
N ASP A 359 40.22 -32.85 -61.82
CA ASP A 359 40.39 -31.88 -60.70
C ASP A 359 39.08 -31.64 -59.92
N ARG A 360 38.16 -32.61 -59.91
CA ARG A 360 36.87 -32.50 -59.21
C ARG A 360 36.55 -33.77 -58.42
N ASP A 361 37.54 -34.28 -57.69
CA ASP A 361 37.39 -35.39 -56.76
C ASP A 361 37.95 -34.97 -55.41
N ASP A 362 37.12 -34.34 -54.60
CA ASP A 362 37.10 -34.53 -53.14
C ASP A 362 35.69 -34.13 -52.67
N GLU A 363 35.06 -35.02 -51.89
CA GLU A 363 33.67 -34.96 -51.39
C GLU A 363 32.57 -35.54 -52.31
N TRP A 364 32.68 -36.85 -52.61
CA TRP A 364 31.46 -37.66 -52.85
C TRP A 364 31.56 -39.03 -52.15
N ALA A 365 31.05 -39.06 -50.92
CA ALA A 365 30.78 -40.28 -50.18
C ALA A 365 29.42 -40.85 -50.60
N PHE A 366 29.39 -41.93 -51.40
CA PHE A 366 28.54 -43.09 -51.15
C PHE A 366 28.76 -44.22 -52.18
N ALA A 367 28.86 -45.44 -51.68
CA ALA A 367 29.14 -46.67 -52.43
C ALA A 367 28.01 -47.11 -53.37
N PRO A 368 28.34 -47.82 -54.46
CA PRO A 368 27.53 -48.99 -54.80
C PRO A 368 28.36 -50.25 -55.16
N THR A 369 27.73 -51.37 -54.84
CA THR A 369 28.20 -52.74 -54.77
C THR A 369 28.21 -53.50 -56.10
N LYS A 370 29.18 -54.42 -56.25
CA LYS A 370 29.17 -55.72 -56.97
C LYS A 370 28.66 -55.80 -58.44
N ALA A 371 29.64 -55.87 -59.35
CA ALA A 371 29.99 -56.97 -60.26
C ALA A 371 28.96 -57.89 -60.97
N LYS A 372 29.27 -58.14 -62.26
CA LYS A 372 29.09 -59.32 -63.14
C LYS A 372 27.87 -59.38 -64.09
N GLY A 373 28.17 -59.54 -65.39
CA GLY A 373 27.32 -60.32 -66.30
C GLY A 373 27.35 -59.89 -67.77
N LYS A 374 28.32 -60.37 -68.54
CA LYS A 374 28.41 -60.26 -70.02
C LYS A 374 27.57 -61.38 -70.67
N LYS A 375 26.77 -61.10 -71.71
CA LYS A 375 26.70 -61.92 -72.94
C LYS A 375 25.82 -61.28 -74.04
N LYS A 376 26.42 -61.12 -75.22
CA LYS A 376 25.79 -60.83 -76.52
C LYS A 376 25.22 -62.11 -77.14
N GLY A 377 24.17 -61.98 -77.93
CA GLY A 377 23.75 -62.92 -78.98
C GLY A 377 22.75 -62.24 -79.94
N PRO A 378 22.74 -62.55 -81.25
CA PRO A 378 22.51 -61.57 -82.31
C PRO A 378 21.27 -61.81 -83.20
N GLY A 379 20.84 -60.75 -83.90
CA GLY A 379 20.54 -60.76 -85.35
C GLY A 379 19.23 -61.36 -85.85
N GLY A 380 18.48 -60.56 -86.62
CA GLY A 380 17.41 -61.03 -87.51
C GLY A 380 16.56 -59.89 -88.06
N LYS A 381 16.94 -59.36 -89.23
CA LYS A 381 16.18 -58.42 -90.07
C LYS A 381 15.26 -59.22 -91.00
N ASP A 382 14.03 -58.76 -91.21
CA ASP A 382 13.31 -58.93 -92.48
C ASP A 382 12.26 -57.80 -92.68
N GLU A 383 12.03 -57.42 -93.95
CA GLU A 383 11.54 -56.11 -94.42
C GLU A 383 10.03 -56.00 -94.79
N LYS A 384 9.52 -54.77 -94.53
CA LYS A 384 8.58 -53.86 -95.28
C LYS A 384 7.19 -54.32 -95.78
N LYS A 385 6.17 -53.49 -95.44
CA LYS A 385 5.26 -52.82 -96.39
C LYS A 385 4.97 -51.36 -95.94
N LYS A 386 4.76 -50.46 -96.91
CA LYS A 386 4.72 -48.98 -96.77
C LYS A 386 3.43 -48.49 -96.07
N GLY A 387 3.58 -47.76 -94.98
CA GLY A 387 2.56 -46.90 -94.37
C GLY A 387 3.24 -45.62 -93.90
N ILE A 388 2.54 -44.48 -93.93
CA ILE A 388 3.07 -43.20 -93.43
C ILE A 388 3.45 -43.42 -91.96
N LYS A 389 4.73 -43.27 -91.63
CA LYS A 389 5.21 -43.40 -90.25
C LYS A 389 5.03 -42.04 -89.57
N HIS A 390 3.93 -41.87 -88.85
CA HIS A 390 3.76 -40.73 -87.96
C HIS A 390 4.72 -40.85 -86.77
N ASP A 391 5.31 -39.74 -86.36
CA ASP A 391 6.17 -39.67 -85.17
C ASP A 391 5.31 -39.76 -83.90
N ILE A 392 5.82 -40.35 -82.83
CA ILE A 392 5.06 -40.61 -81.59
C ILE A 392 4.52 -39.29 -81.02
N GLY A 393 5.29 -38.19 -81.12
CA GLY A 393 4.84 -36.86 -80.72
C GLY A 393 3.65 -36.34 -81.54
N THR A 394 3.60 -36.63 -82.84
CA THR A 394 2.46 -36.24 -83.68
C THR A 394 1.21 -37.06 -83.34
N LEU A 395 1.36 -38.35 -83.02
CA LEU A 395 0.24 -39.18 -82.57
C LEU A 395 -0.36 -38.66 -81.26
N SER A 396 0.48 -38.26 -80.29
CA SER A 396 0.02 -37.62 -79.05
C SER A 396 -0.69 -36.28 -79.30
N MET A 397 -0.22 -35.47 -80.25
CA MET A 397 -0.90 -34.20 -80.60
C MET A 397 -2.28 -34.43 -81.24
N PHE A 398 -2.46 -35.46 -82.08
CA PHE A 398 -3.77 -35.79 -82.67
C PHE A 398 -4.72 -36.45 -81.65
N GLU A 399 -4.19 -37.27 -80.75
CA GLU A 399 -4.96 -37.89 -79.65
C GLU A 399 -5.43 -36.85 -78.64
N GLU A 400 -4.57 -35.91 -78.22
CA GLU A 400 -4.93 -34.80 -77.34
C GLU A 400 -5.99 -33.87 -77.96
N LEU A 401 -5.95 -33.68 -79.29
CA LEU A 401 -6.95 -32.90 -80.03
C LEU A 401 -8.20 -33.72 -80.41
N GLY A 402 -8.25 -35.01 -80.06
CA GLY A 402 -9.39 -35.90 -80.35
C GLY A 402 -9.66 -36.11 -81.84
N LEU A 403 -8.64 -36.03 -82.70
CA LEU A 403 -8.74 -36.19 -84.15
C LEU A 403 -8.14 -37.52 -84.60
N LYS A 404 -8.79 -38.18 -85.56
CA LYS A 404 -8.28 -39.43 -86.14
C LYS A 404 -7.07 -39.14 -87.02
N VAL A 405 -5.99 -39.88 -86.78
CA VAL A 405 -4.74 -39.76 -87.53
C VAL A 405 -5.01 -40.11 -89.01
N PRO A 406 -4.68 -39.22 -89.96
CA PRO A 406 -4.89 -39.49 -91.38
C PRO A 406 -3.96 -40.60 -91.84
N MET A 407 -4.52 -41.79 -92.09
CA MET A 407 -3.78 -42.94 -92.60
C MET A 407 -3.64 -42.90 -94.13
N SER A 408 -4.28 -41.93 -94.80
CA SER A 408 -4.22 -41.69 -96.24
C SER A 408 -4.35 -40.19 -96.57
N VAL A 409 -3.70 -39.76 -97.65
CA VAL A 409 -3.55 -38.36 -98.12
C VAL A 409 -4.90 -37.68 -98.41
N GLU A 410 -5.92 -38.47 -98.73
CA GLU A 410 -7.26 -37.99 -99.10
C GLU A 410 -8.07 -37.45 -97.91
N GLU A 411 -7.73 -37.83 -96.67
CA GLU A 411 -8.44 -37.42 -95.45
C GLU A 411 -7.87 -36.11 -94.84
N ALA A 412 -6.68 -35.70 -95.28
CA ALA A 412 -5.99 -34.49 -94.81
C ALA A 412 -6.75 -33.16 -95.03
N PRO A 413 -7.42 -32.89 -96.18
CA PRO A 413 -8.16 -31.64 -96.37
C PRO A 413 -9.42 -31.53 -95.48
N ALA A 414 -10.08 -32.65 -95.17
CA ALA A 414 -11.23 -32.66 -94.26
C ALA A 414 -10.81 -32.37 -92.80
N LEU A 415 -9.67 -32.94 -92.37
CA LEU A 415 -9.10 -32.70 -91.04
C LEU A 415 -8.57 -31.27 -90.86
N LEU A 416 -8.08 -30.63 -91.94
CA LEU A 416 -7.69 -29.21 -91.89
C LEU A 416 -8.88 -28.29 -91.58
N VAL A 417 -10.05 -28.55 -92.15
CA VAL A 417 -11.27 -27.75 -91.86
C VAL A 417 -11.75 -27.95 -90.42
N GLU A 418 -11.61 -29.16 -89.87
CA GLU A 418 -11.92 -29.43 -88.46
C GLU A 418 -10.90 -28.79 -87.49
N LEU A 419 -9.62 -28.77 -87.85
CA LEU A 419 -8.56 -28.08 -87.10
C LEU A 419 -8.70 -26.56 -87.16
N GLU A 420 -9.13 -26.01 -88.30
CA GLU A 420 -9.42 -24.57 -88.44
C GLU A 420 -10.61 -24.16 -87.55
N LYS A 421 -11.68 -24.96 -87.49
CA LYS A 421 -12.81 -24.72 -86.56
C LYS A 421 -12.39 -24.78 -85.10
N LYS A 422 -11.60 -25.79 -84.72
CA LYS A 422 -11.05 -25.91 -83.35
C LYS A 422 -10.14 -24.73 -83.02
N LEU A 423 -9.30 -24.29 -83.96
CA LEU A 423 -8.49 -23.08 -83.79
C LEU A 423 -9.35 -21.84 -83.59
N ASP A 424 -10.46 -21.68 -84.31
CA ASP A 424 -11.37 -20.54 -84.13
C ASP A 424 -12.12 -20.59 -82.78
N GLU A 425 -12.48 -21.78 -82.31
CA GLU A 425 -13.05 -21.99 -80.98
C GLU A 425 -12.03 -21.66 -79.88
N TYR A 426 -10.80 -22.18 -79.98
CA TYR A 426 -9.71 -21.86 -79.06
C TYR A 426 -9.35 -20.37 -79.09
N LYS A 427 -9.39 -19.71 -80.25
CA LYS A 427 -9.15 -18.26 -80.35
C LYS A 427 -10.26 -17.44 -79.69
N LYS A 428 -11.53 -17.81 -79.85
CA LYS A 428 -12.65 -17.13 -79.17
C LYS A 428 -12.61 -17.32 -77.65
N GLU A 429 -12.29 -18.53 -77.21
CA GLU A 429 -12.11 -18.83 -75.78
C GLU A 429 -10.89 -18.08 -75.21
N GLN A 430 -9.81 -18.01 -75.98
CA GLN A 430 -8.62 -17.21 -75.66
C GLN A 430 -8.95 -15.72 -75.56
N GLU A 431 -9.74 -15.14 -76.46
CA GLU A 431 -10.19 -13.75 -76.39
C GLU A 431 -11.00 -13.47 -75.11
N GLY A 432 -11.95 -14.37 -74.75
CA GLY A 432 -12.72 -14.27 -73.51
C GLY A 432 -11.85 -14.34 -72.25
N MET A 433 -10.87 -15.27 -72.21
CA MET A 433 -9.91 -15.37 -71.11
C MET A 433 -8.96 -14.17 -71.05
N ILE A 434 -8.55 -13.61 -72.20
CA ILE A 434 -7.72 -12.40 -72.26
C ILE A 434 -8.46 -11.20 -71.67
N GLU A 435 -9.76 -11.03 -71.94
CA GLU A 435 -10.55 -9.94 -71.35
C GLU A 435 -10.72 -10.10 -69.84
N GLU A 436 -10.98 -11.30 -69.35
CA GLU A 436 -11.09 -11.57 -67.90
C GLU A 436 -9.75 -11.34 -67.19
N ARG A 437 -8.64 -11.83 -67.76
CA ARG A 437 -7.29 -11.58 -67.25
C ARG A 437 -6.92 -10.10 -67.29
N LYS A 438 -7.31 -9.35 -68.32
CA LYS A 438 -7.11 -7.88 -68.37
C LYS A 438 -7.81 -7.18 -67.21
N ARG A 439 -9.05 -7.57 -66.88
CA ARG A 439 -9.77 -7.01 -65.71
C ARG A 439 -9.06 -7.35 -64.40
N ARG A 440 -8.63 -8.59 -64.22
CA ARG A 440 -7.87 -9.02 -63.03
C ARG A 440 -6.52 -8.31 -62.92
N LYS A 441 -5.81 -8.09 -64.03
CA LYS A 441 -4.59 -7.27 -64.06
C LYS A 441 -4.83 -5.84 -63.62
N THR A 442 -5.90 -5.20 -64.09
CA THR A 442 -6.22 -3.83 -63.65
C THR A 442 -6.56 -3.77 -62.17
N GLU A 443 -7.22 -4.79 -61.62
CA GLU A 443 -7.50 -4.92 -60.19
C GLU A 443 -6.22 -5.14 -59.38
N ILE A 444 -5.35 -6.07 -59.79
CA ILE A 444 -4.04 -6.32 -59.15
C ILE A 444 -3.14 -5.08 -59.24
N GLN A 445 -3.14 -4.37 -60.37
CA GLN A 445 -2.41 -3.10 -60.51
C GLN A 445 -2.95 -2.03 -59.56
N SER A 446 -4.28 -1.93 -59.38
CA SER A 446 -4.86 -1.02 -58.40
C SER A 446 -4.47 -1.39 -56.96
N GLN A 447 -4.45 -2.68 -56.63
CA GLN A 447 -4.00 -3.17 -55.33
C GLN A 447 -2.51 -2.92 -55.10
N LEU A 448 -1.67 -3.03 -56.14
CA LEU A 448 -0.25 -2.70 -56.08
C LEU A 448 -0.04 -1.19 -55.82
N THR A 449 -0.81 -0.32 -56.49
CA THR A 449 -0.74 1.13 -56.25
C THR A 449 -1.18 1.52 -54.83
N GLU A 450 -2.15 0.81 -54.26
CA GLU A 450 -2.61 1.03 -52.89
C GLU A 450 -1.61 0.48 -51.86
N LEU A 451 -0.95 -0.64 -52.14
CA LEU A 451 0.17 -1.13 -51.34
C LEU A 451 1.36 -0.18 -51.40
N ASP A 452 1.68 0.42 -52.55
CA ASP A 452 2.75 1.43 -52.66
C ASP A 452 2.40 2.70 -51.88
N ARG A 453 1.12 3.09 -51.81
CA ARG A 453 0.64 4.18 -50.94
C ARG A 453 0.83 3.83 -49.47
N ARG A 454 0.45 2.62 -49.06
CA ARG A 454 0.59 2.12 -47.69
C ARG A 454 2.07 1.96 -47.27
N ALA A 455 2.93 1.50 -48.17
CA ALA A 455 4.37 1.38 -47.95
C ALA A 455 5.05 2.75 -47.81
N LYS A 456 4.56 3.79 -48.49
CA LYS A 456 5.02 5.18 -48.28
C LYS A 456 4.60 5.71 -46.91
N GLU A 457 3.41 5.36 -46.44
CA GLU A 457 2.94 5.73 -45.10
C GLU A 457 3.75 5.05 -44.00
N THR A 458 4.09 3.77 -44.14
CA THR A 458 4.94 3.07 -43.16
C THR A 458 6.40 3.50 -43.21
N ALA A 459 6.92 3.87 -44.39
CA ALA A 459 8.23 4.51 -44.51
C ALA A 459 8.26 5.88 -43.82
N ALA A 460 7.19 6.67 -43.95
CA ALA A 460 7.05 7.94 -43.23
C ALA A 460 6.87 7.73 -41.71
N GLU A 461 6.16 6.68 -41.26
CA GLU A 461 6.06 6.30 -39.85
C GLU A 461 7.43 5.93 -39.27
N GLU A 462 8.28 5.24 -40.04
CA GLU A 462 9.65 4.91 -39.62
C GLU A 462 10.58 6.14 -39.57
N GLU A 463 10.57 7.01 -40.59
CA GLU A 463 11.36 8.25 -40.58
C GLU A 463 11.00 9.09 -39.36
N ARG A 464 9.70 9.23 -39.05
CA ARG A 464 9.22 9.90 -37.83
C ARG A 464 9.66 9.19 -36.55
N ALA A 465 9.62 7.85 -36.52
CA ALA A 465 10.09 7.09 -35.36
C ALA A 465 11.61 7.20 -35.17
N ARG A 466 12.39 7.26 -36.25
CA ARG A 466 13.85 7.48 -36.23
C ARG A 466 14.21 8.90 -35.84
N GLU A 467 13.45 9.89 -36.29
CA GLU A 467 13.61 11.29 -35.88
C GLU A 467 13.26 11.45 -34.40
N ALA A 468 12.19 10.82 -33.92
CA ALA A 468 11.84 10.77 -32.51
C ALA A 468 12.92 10.05 -31.67
N GLU A 469 13.48 8.95 -32.17
CA GLU A 469 14.60 8.25 -31.51
C GLU A 469 15.86 9.14 -31.45
N ARG A 470 16.19 9.85 -32.54
CA ARG A 470 17.31 10.80 -32.57
C ARG A 470 17.09 12.00 -31.67
N ALA A 471 15.86 12.48 -31.53
CA ALA A 471 15.50 13.56 -30.61
C ALA A 471 15.66 13.10 -29.16
N ARG A 472 15.16 11.89 -28.81
CA ARG A 472 15.35 11.30 -27.48
C ARG A 472 16.83 11.03 -27.16
N ALA A 473 17.61 10.55 -28.12
CA ALA A 473 19.05 10.35 -27.94
C ALA A 473 19.82 11.66 -27.72
N ARG A 474 19.32 12.79 -28.23
CA ARG A 474 19.88 14.13 -27.95
C ARG A 474 19.50 14.61 -26.55
N GLU A 475 18.23 14.45 -26.15
CA GLU A 475 17.79 14.77 -24.78
C GLU A 475 18.49 13.91 -23.71
N GLU A 476 18.75 12.63 -23.99
CA GLU A 476 19.54 11.76 -23.09
C GLU A 476 21.02 12.19 -22.99
N GLN A 477 21.61 12.73 -24.05
CA GLN A 477 22.97 13.30 -24.00
C GLN A 477 23.00 14.63 -23.21
N GLU A 478 21.98 15.46 -23.36
CA GLU A 478 21.88 16.77 -22.69
C GLU A 478 21.56 16.61 -21.19
N ASN A 479 20.72 15.65 -20.80
CA ASN A 479 20.47 15.32 -19.39
C ASN A 479 21.63 14.57 -18.73
N GLY A 480 22.40 13.78 -19.49
CA GLY A 480 23.60 13.10 -18.98
C GLY A 480 24.79 14.02 -18.73
N GLU A 481 24.83 15.20 -19.37
CA GLU A 481 25.82 16.25 -19.10
C GLU A 481 25.36 17.19 -17.97
N GLY A 482 24.05 17.32 -17.70
CA GLY A 482 23.50 18.17 -16.63
C GLY A 482 23.64 17.62 -15.21
N GLU A 483 23.62 16.30 -15.01
CA GLU A 483 23.85 15.70 -13.67
C GLU A 483 25.34 15.64 -13.28
N GLY A 484 26.26 15.90 -14.20
CA GLY A 484 27.71 15.89 -13.94
C GLY A 484 28.31 17.22 -13.51
N GLU A 485 27.55 18.32 -13.56
CA GLU A 485 28.06 19.68 -13.28
C GLU A 485 27.48 20.32 -12.00
N GLU A 486 26.45 19.73 -11.37
CA GLU A 486 25.91 20.20 -10.09
C GLU A 486 26.56 19.54 -8.86
N ASP A 487 27.05 18.30 -8.94
CA ASP A 487 27.76 17.63 -7.83
C ASP A 487 29.19 18.19 -7.56
N ASP A 488 29.81 18.85 -8.55
CA ASP A 488 31.19 19.37 -8.42
C ASP A 488 31.25 20.82 -7.87
N LYS A 489 30.08 21.43 -7.56
CA LYS A 489 30.00 22.76 -6.92
C LYS A 489 29.65 22.72 -5.43
N GLU A 490 28.94 21.70 -4.94
CA GLU A 490 28.64 21.59 -3.49
C GLU A 490 29.84 21.05 -2.67
N GLU A 491 30.75 20.25 -3.24
CA GLU A 491 31.98 19.84 -2.53
C GLU A 491 33.10 20.92 -2.49
N GLY A 492 32.91 22.04 -3.21
CA GLY A 492 33.86 23.16 -3.28
C GLY A 492 33.68 24.23 -2.20
N GLU A 493 32.47 24.43 -1.67
CA GLU A 493 32.20 25.48 -0.66
C GLU A 493 32.37 25.01 0.80
N GLU A 494 32.29 23.71 1.11
CA GLU A 494 32.51 23.22 2.49
C GLU A 494 33.99 23.10 2.91
N LYS A 495 34.95 23.29 1.99
CA LYS A 495 36.39 23.21 2.32
C LYS A 495 37.08 24.54 2.62
N GLU A 496 36.42 25.69 2.45
CA GLU A 496 37.03 27.00 2.75
C GLU A 496 36.54 27.66 4.06
N GLU A 497 35.50 27.15 4.73
CA GLU A 497 35.05 27.69 6.03
C GLU A 497 35.61 26.95 7.27
N GLY A 498 36.53 25.99 7.08
CA GLY A 498 37.12 25.17 8.16
C GLY A 498 38.49 25.62 8.69
N GLU A 499 39.12 26.64 8.11
CA GLU A 499 40.39 27.21 8.61
C GLU A 499 40.24 28.71 8.92
N ASN A 500 39.64 29.02 10.07
CA ASN A 500 40.03 30.17 10.89
C ASN A 500 39.59 30.02 12.36
#